data_AF-A0A972VGA6-F1
#
_entry.id   AF-A0A972VGA6-F1
#
_cell.length_a   1.000
_cell.length_b   1.000
_cell.length_c   1.000
_cell.angle_alpha   90.00
_cell.angle_beta   90.00
_cell.angle_gamma   90.00
#
_symmetry.space_group_name_H-M   'P 1'
#
loop_
_entity.id
_entity.type
_entity.pdbx_description
1 polymer ?
#
loop_
_entity_poly.entity_id
_entity_poly.type
_entity_poly.pdbx_seq_one_letter_code
_entity_poly.pdbx_strand_id
1 'polypeptide(L)'
;MRIKITVICALMSAVALPSLAGPTKGHVPTNMGTLVSLNEGEQTFVEYRFSDDDFKPYVQVLRSPSGINVLRDRPYDHLHHRGLMFAVNMNEIEFWGQGWNMGSLGQQLYESDSLRLDAEQNSLGGALSWNSLEYKKTIMQEHRRVRLLDSKAMKATVLAWESRFSVPLGHPNAVWKGDHYHG
;
A
#
# COMPACT_ATOMS: atom_id res chain seq x y z
N MET A 1 -8.43 10.18 31.44
CA MET A 1 -7.42 11.26 31.41
C MET A 1 -6.04 10.63 31.21
N ARG A 2 -5.40 10.86 30.05
CA ARG A 2 -4.00 10.48 29.81
C ARG A 2 -3.33 11.63 29.08
N ILE A 3 -2.42 12.29 29.77
CA ILE A 3 -1.54 13.34 29.27
C ILE A 3 -0.39 12.66 28.52
N LYS A 4 -0.08 13.16 27.33
CA LYS A 4 1.24 12.97 26.71
C LYS A 4 1.79 14.35 26.40
N ILE A 5 2.78 14.76 27.21
CA ILE A 5 3.66 15.89 26.92
C ILE A 5 4.92 15.29 26.33
N THR A 6 5.30 15.75 25.15
CA THR A 6 6.67 15.67 24.67
C THR A 6 7.02 17.02 24.08
N VAL A 7 7.90 17.75 24.77
CA VAL A 7 8.56 18.96 24.27
C VAL A 7 9.96 18.55 23.81
N ILE A 8 10.35 18.95 22.61
CA ILE A 8 11.76 19.07 22.23
C ILE A 8 11.92 20.42 21.50
N CYS A 9 12.68 21.32 22.13
CA CYS A 9 13.18 22.56 21.54
C CYS A 9 14.58 22.34 20.96
N ALA A 10 14.85 22.93 19.79
CA ALA A 10 16.14 23.53 19.47
C ALA A 10 15.97 24.60 18.36
N LEU A 11 16.33 25.84 18.69
CA LEU A 11 16.56 26.97 17.76
C LEU A 11 17.79 26.70 16.89
N MET A 12 17.83 27.16 15.62
CA MET A 12 18.95 27.92 15.03
C MET A 12 18.53 28.65 13.73
N SER A 13 18.75 29.97 13.75
CA SER A 13 19.07 30.94 12.68
C SER A 13 18.45 30.80 11.27
N ALA A 14 17.59 31.76 10.94
CA ALA A 14 17.08 31.98 9.58
C ALA A 14 18.16 32.59 8.66
N VAL A 15 18.56 31.83 7.64
CA VAL A 15 19.11 32.39 6.40
C VAL A 15 18.04 32.19 5.35
N ALA A 16 17.50 33.29 4.82
CA ALA A 16 16.48 33.25 3.78
C ALA A 16 17.10 32.69 2.48
N LEU A 17 16.68 31.48 2.11
CA LEU A 17 16.89 30.90 0.79
C LEU A 17 15.57 30.98 0.00
N PRO A 18 15.63 31.18 -1.33
CA PRO A 18 14.44 31.30 -2.16
C PRO A 18 13.58 30.03 -2.08
N SER A 19 12.27 30.26 -1.98
CA SER A 19 11.19 29.28 -1.90
C SER A 19 11.36 28.12 -2.91
N LEU A 20 11.78 26.94 -2.42
CA LEU A 20 11.33 25.68 -2.99
C LEU A 20 10.01 25.33 -2.31
N ALA A 21 8.97 25.10 -3.12
CA ALA A 21 7.71 24.58 -2.64
C ALA A 21 7.98 23.39 -1.69
N GLY A 22 7.50 23.50 -0.46
CA GLY A 22 7.61 22.41 0.50
C GLY A 22 6.97 21.14 -0.09
N PRO A 23 7.49 19.95 0.24
CA PRO A 23 6.86 18.69 -0.15
C PRO A 23 5.40 18.67 0.32
N THR A 24 4.47 18.62 -0.63
CA THR A 24 3.04 18.66 -0.34
C THR A 24 2.50 17.26 -0.07
N LYS A 25 1.64 17.12 0.95
CA LYS A 25 0.72 16.00 1.02
C LYS A 25 -0.28 16.15 -0.11
N GLY A 26 -0.19 15.26 -1.08
CA GLY A 26 -1.00 15.29 -2.30
C GLY A 26 -2.10 14.26 -2.26
N HIS A 27 -3.28 14.63 -2.75
CA HIS A 27 -4.16 13.60 -3.30
C HIS A 27 -3.48 12.99 -4.52
N VAL A 28 -3.58 11.67 -4.70
CA VAL A 28 -3.24 11.07 -5.99
C VAL A 28 -4.44 11.36 -6.91
N PRO A 29 -4.31 12.22 -7.93
CA PRO A 29 -5.43 12.55 -8.81
C PRO A 29 -5.94 11.27 -9.47
N THR A 30 -7.26 11.11 -9.56
CA THR A 30 -7.94 10.01 -10.28
C THR A 30 -7.54 9.88 -11.75
N ASN A 31 -6.81 10.88 -12.29
CA ASN A 31 -6.33 10.97 -13.66
C ASN A 31 -4.85 10.58 -13.80
N MET A 32 -4.10 10.52 -12.70
CA MET A 32 -2.82 9.82 -12.71
C MET A 32 -3.19 8.36 -12.75
N GLY A 33 -2.69 7.63 -13.75
CA GLY A 33 -3.05 6.24 -13.98
C GLY A 33 -2.93 5.38 -12.72
N THR A 34 -3.28 4.11 -12.85
CA THR A 34 -3.39 3.13 -11.77
C THR A 34 -2.05 2.75 -11.10
N LEU A 35 -1.03 3.60 -11.18
CA LEU A 35 0.34 3.40 -10.76
C LEU A 35 0.88 4.67 -10.07
N VAL A 36 1.47 4.52 -8.88
CA VAL A 36 2.19 5.56 -8.14
C VAL A 36 3.61 5.11 -7.88
N SER A 37 4.56 6.02 -8.05
CA SER A 37 5.99 5.76 -7.85
C SER A 37 6.50 6.37 -6.54
N LEU A 38 7.37 5.63 -5.84
CA LEU A 38 8.21 6.17 -4.76
C LEU A 38 9.66 6.24 -5.24
N ASN A 39 10.26 7.41 -5.10
CA ASN A 39 11.54 7.76 -5.70
C ASN A 39 12.53 8.23 -4.65
N GLU A 40 13.82 8.11 -4.95
CA GLU A 40 14.89 8.84 -4.26
C GLU A 40 15.75 9.55 -5.31
N GLY A 41 15.71 10.89 -5.30
CA GLY A 41 16.24 11.68 -6.42
C GLY A 41 15.48 11.33 -7.71
N GLU A 42 16.23 11.02 -8.77
CA GLU A 42 15.66 10.63 -10.08
C GLU A 42 15.40 9.13 -10.23
N GLN A 43 15.76 8.32 -9.22
CA GLN A 43 15.61 6.87 -9.29
C GLN A 43 14.27 6.41 -8.71
N THR A 44 13.49 5.69 -9.51
CA THR A 44 12.27 5.00 -9.06
C THR A 44 12.61 3.69 -8.39
N PHE A 45 12.27 3.55 -7.11
CA PHE A 45 12.49 2.31 -6.35
C PHE A 45 11.25 1.44 -6.27
N VAL A 46 10.07 2.05 -6.19
CA VAL A 46 8.80 1.35 -6.02
C VAL A 46 7.83 1.84 -7.08
N GLU A 47 7.14 0.92 -7.73
CA GLU A 47 5.94 1.22 -8.53
C GLU A 47 4.77 0.45 -7.90
N TYR A 48 3.83 1.19 -7.35
CA TYR A 48 2.66 0.69 -6.64
C TYR A 48 1.42 0.79 -7.51
N ARG A 49 0.80 -0.34 -7.82
CA ARG A 49 -0.40 -0.43 -8.63
C ARG A 49 -1.63 -0.46 -7.75
N PHE A 50 -2.61 0.38 -8.07
CA PHE A 50 -3.91 0.45 -7.43
C PHE A 50 -4.92 0.80 -8.53
N SER A 51 -5.79 -0.14 -8.84
CA SER A 51 -6.83 0.07 -9.84
C SER A 51 -8.09 -0.66 -9.43
N ASP A 52 -9.20 -0.19 -9.99
CA ASP A 52 -10.50 -0.83 -9.79
C ASP A 52 -10.65 -2.09 -10.67
N ASP A 53 -9.88 -2.22 -11.76
CA ASP A 53 -9.83 -3.41 -12.61
C ASP A 53 -8.93 -4.53 -12.06
N ASP A 54 -8.08 -4.23 -11.07
CA ASP A 54 -7.32 -5.23 -10.33
C ASP A 54 -8.09 -5.69 -9.08
N PHE A 55 -7.95 -6.98 -8.74
CA PHE A 55 -8.59 -7.55 -7.54
C PHE A 55 -8.03 -6.96 -6.24
N LYS A 56 -6.85 -6.35 -6.29
CA LYS A 56 -6.11 -5.87 -5.13
C LYS A 56 -4.95 -4.96 -5.54
N PRO A 57 -4.66 -3.90 -4.77
CA PRO A 57 -3.45 -3.11 -4.93
C PRO A 57 -2.19 -3.89 -4.54
N TYR A 58 -1.09 -3.63 -5.24
CA TYR A 58 0.18 -4.34 -5.04
C TYR A 58 1.39 -3.52 -5.49
N VAL A 59 2.58 -3.93 -5.06
CA VAL A 59 3.85 -3.39 -5.54
C VAL A 59 4.26 -4.18 -6.78
N GLN A 60 4.19 -3.53 -7.94
CA GLN A 60 4.57 -4.11 -9.23
C GLN A 60 6.09 -4.18 -9.39
N VAL A 61 6.79 -3.15 -8.90
CA VAL A 61 8.26 -3.05 -8.99
C VAL A 61 8.84 -2.70 -7.63
N LEU A 62 9.92 -3.38 -7.26
CA LEU A 62 10.77 -3.05 -6.12
C LEU A 62 12.23 -3.21 -6.56
N ARG A 63 12.97 -2.11 -6.66
CA ARG A 63 14.37 -2.14 -7.14
C ARG A 63 15.36 -2.20 -5.99
N SER A 64 16.44 -2.96 -6.14
CA SER A 64 17.64 -2.88 -5.29
C SER A 64 18.29 -1.49 -5.39
N PRO A 65 19.24 -1.14 -4.51
CA PRO A 65 20.02 0.10 -4.64
C PRO A 65 20.77 0.22 -5.99
N SER A 66 21.11 -0.91 -6.61
CA SER A 66 21.73 -0.94 -7.94
C SER A 66 20.73 -0.87 -9.11
N GLY A 67 19.44 -0.67 -8.82
CA GLY A 67 18.38 -0.54 -9.83
C GLY A 67 17.81 -1.86 -10.36
N ILE A 68 18.17 -3.01 -9.79
CA ILE A 68 17.66 -4.31 -10.23
C ILE A 68 16.27 -4.53 -9.62
N ASN A 69 15.23 -4.71 -10.45
CA ASN A 69 13.91 -5.11 -9.95
C ASN A 69 13.96 -6.54 -9.40
N VAL A 70 13.50 -6.74 -8.16
CA VAL A 70 13.51 -8.06 -7.49
C VAL A 70 12.16 -8.79 -7.58
N LEU A 71 11.13 -8.15 -8.15
CA LEU A 71 9.79 -8.73 -8.30
C LEU A 71 9.55 -9.17 -9.75
N ARG A 72 8.68 -10.17 -9.91
CA ARG A 72 8.05 -10.48 -11.20
C ARG A 72 6.58 -10.09 -11.13
N ASP A 73 6.06 -9.57 -12.24
CA ASP A 73 4.63 -9.31 -12.41
C ASP A 73 4.20 -9.98 -13.70
N ARG A 74 3.19 -10.86 -13.62
CA ARG A 74 2.59 -11.61 -14.75
C ARG A 74 3.63 -12.20 -15.74
N PRO A 75 4.59 -13.03 -15.28
CA PRO A 75 5.46 -13.75 -16.20
C PRO A 75 4.61 -14.64 -17.12
N TYR A 76 5.12 -14.93 -18.31
CA TYR A 76 4.37 -15.59 -19.39
C TYR A 76 3.78 -16.96 -19.00
N ASP A 77 4.41 -17.66 -18.06
CA ASP A 77 4.01 -18.98 -17.59
C ASP A 77 3.09 -18.94 -16.35
N HIS A 78 2.93 -17.78 -15.72
CA HIS A 78 2.09 -17.58 -14.52
C HIS A 78 1.43 -16.20 -14.54
N LEU A 79 0.49 -16.00 -15.47
CA LEU A 79 -0.17 -14.70 -15.71
C LEU A 79 -0.98 -14.16 -14.51
N HIS A 80 -1.31 -15.01 -13.55
CA HIS A 80 -1.99 -14.62 -12.31
C HIS A 80 -1.04 -14.09 -11.23
N HIS A 81 0.26 -14.37 -11.36
CA HIS A 81 1.26 -13.89 -10.43
C HIS A 81 1.34 -12.37 -10.49
N ARG A 82 1.21 -11.74 -9.32
CA ARG A 82 1.48 -10.32 -9.13
C ARG A 82 2.73 -10.16 -8.29
N GLY A 83 3.27 -8.94 -8.27
CA GLY A 83 4.40 -8.61 -7.40
C GLY A 83 4.08 -8.73 -5.90
N LEU A 84 4.58 -7.81 -5.08
CA LEU A 84 4.40 -7.91 -3.62
C LEU A 84 3.04 -7.33 -3.19
N MET A 85 2.24 -8.13 -2.49
CA MET A 85 0.92 -7.71 -2.01
C MET A 85 0.61 -8.27 -0.62
N PHE A 86 -0.23 -7.55 0.13
CA PHE A 86 -0.86 -8.08 1.33
C PHE A 86 -2.25 -8.61 1.00
N ALA A 87 -2.34 -9.93 0.79
CA ALA A 87 -3.58 -10.61 0.48
C ALA A 87 -3.60 -11.96 1.22
N VAL A 88 -4.61 -12.14 2.05
CA VAL A 88 -4.78 -13.31 2.93
C VAL A 88 -6.25 -13.66 3.01
N ASN A 89 -6.56 -14.87 3.46
CA ASN A 89 -7.95 -15.32 3.54
C ASN A 89 -8.60 -14.78 4.81
N MET A 90 -9.87 -14.41 4.72
CA MET A 90 -10.63 -13.85 5.82
C MET A 90 -12.06 -14.34 5.78
N ASN A 91 -12.56 -14.91 6.88
CA ASN A 91 -13.92 -15.45 6.95
C ASN A 91 -14.26 -16.36 5.74
N GLU A 92 -13.30 -17.22 5.35
CA GLU A 92 -13.40 -18.15 4.20
C GLU A 92 -13.40 -17.48 2.82
N ILE A 93 -13.20 -16.16 2.78
CA ILE A 93 -13.06 -15.39 1.56
C ILE A 93 -11.58 -15.29 1.19
N GLU A 94 -11.26 -15.69 -0.04
CA GLU A 94 -9.92 -15.66 -0.59
C GLU A 94 -9.63 -14.33 -1.28
N PHE A 95 -8.63 -13.60 -0.79
CA PHE A 95 -8.17 -12.34 -1.40
C PHE A 95 -6.93 -12.51 -2.26
N TRP A 96 -6.28 -13.69 -2.22
CA TRP A 96 -5.05 -13.96 -2.99
C TRP A 96 -5.32 -14.31 -4.46
N GLY A 97 -6.28 -15.21 -4.73
CA GLY A 97 -6.58 -15.72 -6.07
C GLY A 97 -7.09 -14.67 -7.07
N GLN A 98 -7.12 -15.06 -8.34
CA GLN A 98 -7.76 -14.34 -9.45
C GLN A 98 -8.36 -15.38 -10.41
N GLY A 99 -9.66 -15.73 -10.27
CA GLY A 99 -10.29 -16.68 -11.18
C GLY A 99 -11.68 -17.19 -10.76
N TRP A 100 -12.53 -17.50 -11.73
CA TRP A 100 -13.95 -17.84 -11.53
C TRP A 100 -14.22 -19.23 -10.92
N ASN A 101 -13.17 -20.05 -10.69
CA ASN A 101 -13.27 -21.43 -10.19
C ASN A 101 -12.68 -21.63 -8.79
N MET A 102 -12.29 -20.55 -8.11
CA MET A 102 -11.85 -20.58 -6.72
C MET A 102 -13.00 -20.07 -5.87
N GLY A 103 -13.21 -20.59 -4.64
CA GLY A 103 -14.41 -20.42 -3.82
C GLY A 103 -14.94 -18.98 -3.62
N SER A 104 -15.10 -18.54 -2.37
CA SER A 104 -15.61 -17.19 -2.10
C SER A 104 -14.50 -16.17 -2.36
N LEU A 105 -14.48 -15.50 -3.52
CA LEU A 105 -13.45 -14.51 -3.82
C LEU A 105 -13.70 -13.14 -3.17
N GLY A 106 -12.61 -12.48 -2.81
CA GLY A 106 -12.57 -11.13 -2.28
C GLY A 106 -11.83 -10.14 -3.17
N GLN A 107 -12.20 -8.86 -3.05
CA GLN A 107 -11.54 -7.74 -3.71
C GLN A 107 -11.11 -6.70 -2.69
N GLN A 108 -9.91 -6.14 -2.84
CA GLN A 108 -9.44 -4.99 -2.07
C GLN A 108 -9.51 -3.75 -2.95
N LEU A 109 -10.20 -2.70 -2.52
CA LEU A 109 -10.32 -1.45 -3.25
C LEU A 109 -10.02 -0.28 -2.33
N TYR A 110 -9.34 0.75 -2.84
CA TYR A 110 -9.26 2.02 -2.11
C TYR A 110 -10.65 2.66 -2.04
N GLU A 111 -11.01 3.20 -0.88
CA GLU A 111 -12.19 4.05 -0.77
C GLU A 111 -11.97 5.32 -1.61
N SER A 112 -13.05 5.87 -2.18
CA SER A 112 -12.99 7.05 -3.03
C SER A 112 -12.20 8.18 -2.37
N ASP A 113 -11.29 8.76 -3.13
CA ASP A 113 -10.39 9.84 -2.71
C ASP A 113 -9.52 9.56 -1.47
N SER A 114 -9.41 8.31 -1.02
CA SER A 114 -8.68 7.97 0.21
C SER A 114 -7.17 7.83 -0.01
N LEU A 115 -6.72 7.49 -1.23
CA LEU A 115 -5.30 7.34 -1.52
C LEU A 115 -4.59 8.69 -1.51
N ARG A 116 -3.51 8.76 -0.73
CA ARG A 116 -2.65 9.93 -0.56
C ARG A 116 -1.21 9.57 -0.80
N LEU A 117 -0.47 10.50 -1.40
CA LEU A 117 0.98 10.49 -1.47
C LEU A 117 1.51 11.51 -0.46
N ASP A 118 2.45 11.06 0.36
CA ASP A 118 3.20 11.89 1.31
C ASP A 118 4.65 11.91 0.85
N ALA A 119 5.01 12.98 0.14
CA ALA A 119 6.35 13.17 -0.39
C ALA A 119 7.41 13.39 0.72
N GLU A 120 7.02 13.99 1.85
CA GLU A 120 7.92 14.18 3.01
C GLU A 120 8.36 12.85 3.60
N GLN A 121 7.40 11.93 3.72
CA GLN A 121 7.65 10.61 4.30
C GLN A 121 7.99 9.56 3.25
N ASN A 122 8.10 9.93 1.97
CA ASN A 122 8.25 9.03 0.83
C ASN A 122 7.31 7.81 0.91
N SER A 123 6.03 8.09 1.11
CA SER A 123 5.02 7.07 1.40
C SER A 123 3.71 7.32 0.67
N LEU A 124 2.97 6.25 0.44
CA LEU A 124 1.60 6.29 -0.08
C LEU A 124 0.68 5.44 0.79
N GLY A 125 -0.60 5.77 0.82
CA GLY A 125 -1.54 5.03 1.65
C GLY A 125 -2.93 5.63 1.67
N GLY A 126 -3.87 4.93 2.28
CA GLY A 126 -5.28 5.31 2.31
C GLY A 126 -6.14 4.23 2.96
N ALA A 127 -7.46 4.44 2.91
CA ALA A 127 -8.44 3.49 3.38
C ALA A 127 -8.79 2.50 2.26
N LEU A 128 -8.83 1.21 2.57
CA LEU A 128 -9.24 0.15 1.66
C LEU A 128 -10.45 -0.59 2.25
N SER A 129 -11.41 -0.87 1.38
CA SER A 129 -12.47 -1.83 1.64
C SER A 129 -12.06 -3.20 1.15
N TRP A 130 -12.20 -4.21 2.01
CA TRP A 130 -12.08 -5.61 1.67
C TRP A 130 -13.49 -6.17 1.46
N ASN A 131 -13.83 -6.44 0.21
CA ASN A 131 -15.18 -6.78 -0.23
C ASN A 131 -15.28 -8.27 -0.56
N SER A 132 -16.35 -8.92 -0.11
CA SER A 132 -16.76 -10.22 -0.63
C SER A 132 -17.46 -10.04 -1.96
N LEU A 133 -17.02 -10.74 -3.01
CA LEU A 133 -17.73 -10.74 -4.30
C LEU A 133 -19.00 -11.60 -4.24
N GLU A 134 -18.99 -12.68 -3.47
CA GLU A 134 -20.16 -13.55 -3.25
C GLU A 134 -21.27 -12.82 -2.49
N TYR A 135 -20.95 -12.27 -1.31
CA TYR A 135 -21.93 -11.63 -0.45
C TYR A 135 -22.18 -10.15 -0.79
N LYS A 136 -21.43 -9.60 -1.76
CA LYS A 136 -21.52 -8.20 -2.21
C LYS A 136 -21.49 -7.19 -1.06
N LYS A 137 -20.59 -7.41 -0.10
CA LYS A 137 -20.46 -6.57 1.10
C LYS A 137 -19.00 -6.41 1.51
N THR A 138 -18.69 -5.28 2.12
CA THR A 138 -17.43 -5.08 2.83
C THR A 138 -17.41 -5.93 4.09
N ILE A 139 -16.34 -6.67 4.29
CA ILE A 139 -16.15 -7.54 5.46
C ILE A 139 -15.07 -7.01 6.41
N MET A 140 -14.21 -6.10 5.92
CA MET A 140 -13.10 -5.52 6.65
C MET A 140 -12.72 -4.18 6.03
N GLN A 141 -12.31 -3.24 6.88
CA GLN A 141 -11.66 -2.00 6.47
C GLN A 141 -10.18 -2.06 6.86
N GLU A 142 -9.33 -1.55 5.99
CA GLU A 142 -7.91 -1.42 6.21
C GLU A 142 -7.48 0.04 6.03
N HIS A 143 -6.69 0.59 6.93
CA HIS A 143 -5.90 1.78 6.64
C HIS A 143 -4.45 1.36 6.38
N ARG A 144 -4.02 1.48 5.13
CA ARG A 144 -2.70 1.03 4.65
C ARG A 144 -1.75 2.20 4.49
N ARG A 145 -0.47 1.96 4.78
CA ARG A 145 0.64 2.84 4.42
C ARG A 145 1.84 2.03 3.94
N VAL A 146 2.34 2.37 2.77
CA VAL A 146 3.55 1.80 2.16
C VAL A 146 4.59 2.91 2.04
N ARG A 147 5.80 2.67 2.54
CA ARG A 147 6.84 3.69 2.65
C ARG A 147 8.19 3.16 2.23
N LEU A 148 8.88 3.92 1.39
CA LEU A 148 10.29 3.70 1.09
C LEU A 148 11.14 4.39 2.17
N LEU A 149 11.96 3.62 2.88
CA LEU A 149 12.94 4.17 3.81
C LEU A 149 14.20 4.57 3.06
N ASP A 150 14.91 5.59 3.56
CA ASP A 150 16.16 6.12 2.98
C ASP A 150 17.14 5.00 2.66
N SER A 151 17.28 4.69 1.36
CA SER A 151 18.06 3.55 0.90
C SER A 151 19.55 3.74 1.12
N LYS A 152 20.04 4.99 1.13
CA LYS A 152 21.44 5.34 1.39
C LYS A 152 21.77 5.13 2.86
N ALA A 153 20.90 5.61 3.76
CA ALA A 153 21.05 5.42 5.20
C ALA A 153 20.99 3.94 5.57
N MET A 154 20.07 3.18 4.97
CA MET A 154 19.88 1.75 5.24
C MET A 154 20.88 0.85 4.51
N LYS A 155 21.60 1.37 3.50
CA LYS A 155 22.43 0.61 2.55
C LYS A 155 21.65 -0.55 1.88
N ALA A 156 20.34 -0.37 1.72
CA ALA A 156 19.41 -1.36 1.20
C ALA A 156 18.11 -0.66 0.80
N THR A 157 17.38 -1.20 -0.18
CA THR A 157 16.00 -0.79 -0.42
C THR A 157 15.12 -1.42 0.65
N VAL A 158 14.55 -0.59 1.53
CA VAL A 158 13.63 -1.07 2.58
C VAL A 158 12.25 -0.49 2.35
N LEU A 159 11.30 -1.37 2.05
CA LEU A 159 9.88 -1.05 1.94
C LEU A 159 9.18 -1.39 3.25
N ALA A 160 8.68 -0.39 3.95
CA ALA A 160 7.86 -0.57 5.14
C ALA A 160 6.37 -0.61 4.76
N TRP A 161 5.66 -1.64 5.22
CA TRP A 161 4.22 -1.80 5.02
C TRP A 161 3.52 -1.82 6.38
N GLU A 162 2.59 -0.90 6.59
CA GLU A 162 1.77 -0.82 7.80
C GLU A 162 0.29 -0.92 7.42
N SER A 163 -0.43 -1.84 8.06
CA SER A 163 -1.88 -2.01 7.87
C SER A 163 -2.58 -2.01 9.22
N ARG A 164 -3.69 -1.26 9.31
CA ARG A 164 -4.56 -1.20 10.49
C ARG A 164 -5.95 -1.66 10.08
N PHE A 165 -6.50 -2.62 10.80
CA PHE A 165 -7.74 -3.29 10.41
C PHE A 165 -8.88 -3.00 11.38
N SER A 166 -10.09 -2.84 10.84
CA SER A 166 -11.33 -2.73 11.61
C SER A 166 -12.48 -3.44 10.90
N VAL A 167 -13.32 -4.13 11.67
CA VAL A 167 -14.54 -4.74 11.14
C VAL A 167 -15.65 -3.69 10.99
N PRO A 168 -16.51 -3.78 9.95
CA PRO A 168 -17.64 -2.86 9.81
C PRO A 168 -18.64 -2.99 10.96
N LEU A 169 -19.42 -1.94 11.19
CA LEU A 169 -20.47 -1.94 12.22
C LEU A 169 -21.43 -3.13 12.01
N GLY A 170 -21.72 -3.87 13.09
CA GLY A 170 -22.58 -5.05 13.03
C GLY A 170 -21.86 -6.37 12.76
N HIS A 171 -20.53 -6.35 12.54
CA HIS A 171 -19.70 -7.55 12.47
C HIS A 171 -18.88 -7.69 13.77
N PRO A 172 -19.06 -8.77 14.56
CA PRO A 172 -18.42 -8.88 15.87
C PRO A 172 -16.92 -9.22 15.78
N ASN A 173 -16.48 -9.88 14.71
CA ASN A 173 -15.09 -10.27 14.49
C ASN A 173 -14.79 -10.56 13.01
N ALA A 174 -13.51 -10.66 12.71
CA ALA A 174 -13.00 -11.25 11.48
C ALA A 174 -11.90 -12.24 11.84
N VAL A 175 -11.94 -13.42 11.24
CA VAL A 175 -10.96 -14.48 11.46
C VAL A 175 -10.01 -14.49 10.27
N TRP A 176 -8.75 -14.17 10.56
CA TRP A 176 -7.66 -14.38 9.62
C TRP A 176 -7.44 -15.88 9.46
N LYS A 177 -7.50 -16.36 8.22
CA LYS A 177 -7.07 -17.71 7.85
C LYS A 177 -5.94 -17.57 6.84
N GLY A 178 -4.95 -18.44 6.95
CA GLY A 178 -3.88 -18.53 5.98
C GLY A 178 -3.44 -19.96 5.91
N ASP A 179 -3.40 -20.51 4.70
CA ASP A 179 -2.56 -21.67 4.46
C ASP A 179 -1.11 -21.17 4.45
N HIS A 180 -0.17 -22.05 4.80
CA HIS A 180 1.24 -21.67 4.91
C HIS A 180 1.84 -21.20 3.58
N TYR A 181 1.15 -21.42 2.46
CA TYR A 181 1.53 -20.98 1.14
C TYR A 181 0.29 -20.88 0.23
N HIS A 182 0.12 -19.74 -0.43
CA HIS A 182 -0.93 -19.50 -1.44
C HIS A 182 -0.36 -19.25 -2.85
N GLY A 183 0.96 -19.33 -3.02
CA GLY A 183 1.69 -18.78 -4.17
C GLY A 183 1.43 -19.46 -5.50
#